data_AF-A0A1Q7P8D7-F1
#
_entry.id   AF-A0A1Q7P8D7-F1
#
_cell.length_a   1.000
_cell.length_b   1.000
_cell.length_c   1.000
_cell.angle_alpha   90.00
_cell.angle_beta   90.00
_cell.angle_gamma   90.00
#
_symmetry.space_group_name_H-M   'P 1'
#
loop_
_entity.id
_entity.type
_entity.pdbx_description
1 polymer ?
#
loop_
_entity_poly.entity_id
_entity_poly.type
_entity_poly.pdbx_seq_one_letter_code
_entity_poly.pdbx_strand_id
1 'polypeptide(L)'
;MQNPKYVAPSWDDVYDMMIELARQIKSAGYSPEVIVGVSRGGWPPARVMSDLLENPNLANMKVEFYKNIGVTAQRPKITQPVTSEVVGKRVLVVDDVTDSGHSLRVTVKHLARKGAREIRVCTLYLKPKSIFKPNHYARRTAKWVIFPWERLEAIHLIKRNLKSAGNTRAVIQELKGSGLGASLIRKLSALDR
;
A
#
# COMPACT_ATOMS: atom_id res chain seq x y z
N MET A 1 -17.67 23.32 3.55
CA MET A 1 -16.34 22.99 3.00
C MET A 1 -16.41 21.57 2.44
N GLN A 2 -16.10 21.35 1.16
CA GLN A 2 -16.04 19.98 0.62
C GLN A 2 -14.93 19.21 1.34
N ASN A 3 -15.28 18.09 1.96
CA ASN A 3 -14.33 17.21 2.64
C ASN A 3 -13.35 16.67 1.56
N PRO A 4 -12.02 16.79 1.73
CA PRO A 4 -11.12 16.51 0.61
C PRO A 4 -11.21 15.04 0.17
N LYS A 5 -11.36 14.84 -1.13
CA LYS A 5 -11.44 13.53 -1.81
C LYS A 5 -10.16 12.70 -1.67
N TYR A 6 -9.04 13.37 -1.41
CA TYR A 6 -7.70 12.81 -1.33
C TYR A 6 -7.09 13.06 0.05
N VAL A 7 -6.18 12.18 0.45
CA VAL A 7 -5.25 12.38 1.57
C VAL A 7 -3.85 11.97 1.10
N ALA A 8 -2.87 12.81 1.34
CA ALA A 8 -1.49 12.62 0.89
C ALA A 8 -0.58 12.77 2.12
N PRO A 9 -0.36 11.69 2.89
CA PRO A 9 0.54 11.75 4.03
C PRO A 9 1.97 12.10 3.59
N SER A 10 2.68 12.83 4.44
CA SER A 10 4.12 13.05 4.32
C SER A 10 4.91 11.75 4.63
N TRP A 11 6.23 11.80 4.43
CA TRP A 11 7.09 10.68 4.85
C TRP A 11 7.07 10.50 6.36
N ASP A 12 7.07 11.59 7.12
CA ASP A 12 7.03 11.57 8.57
C ASP A 12 5.69 11.05 9.09
N ASP A 13 4.56 11.49 8.50
CA ASP A 13 3.23 10.93 8.83
C ASP A 13 3.19 9.41 8.62
N VAL A 14 3.79 8.93 7.53
CA VAL A 14 3.91 7.49 7.26
C VAL A 14 4.77 6.81 8.32
N TYR A 15 5.92 7.40 8.67
CA TYR A 15 6.82 6.83 9.67
C TYR A 15 6.14 6.72 11.04
N ASP A 16 5.39 7.74 11.47
CA ASP A 16 4.60 7.71 12.70
C ASP A 16 3.56 6.59 12.69
N MET A 17 2.83 6.44 11.57
CA MET A 17 1.92 5.30 11.39
C MET A 17 2.64 3.95 11.48
N MET A 18 3.87 3.85 10.97
CA MET A 18 4.67 2.62 11.05
C MET A 18 5.15 2.32 12.49
N ILE A 19 5.52 3.34 13.27
CA ILE A 19 5.84 3.18 14.70
C ILE A 19 4.62 2.64 15.46
N GLU A 20 3.44 3.22 15.23
CA GLU A 20 2.21 2.73 15.84
C GLU A 20 1.91 1.27 15.48
N LEU A 21 2.07 0.89 14.21
CA LEU A 21 1.89 -0.48 13.75
C LEU A 21 2.90 -1.45 14.39
N ALA A 22 4.17 -1.07 14.48
CA ALA A 22 5.19 -1.86 15.17
C ALA A 22 4.82 -2.09 16.65
N ARG A 23 4.31 -1.05 17.34
CA ARG A 23 3.79 -1.18 18.71
C ARG A 23 2.60 -2.13 18.80
N GLN A 24 1.64 -2.05 17.86
CA GLN A 24 0.49 -2.98 17.83
C GLN A 24 0.95 -4.43 17.65
N ILE A 25 1.92 -4.68 16.77
CA ILE A 25 2.47 -6.01 16.50
C ILE A 25 3.17 -6.57 17.76
N LYS A 26 4.08 -5.78 18.35
CA LYS A 26 4.81 -6.16 19.58
C LYS A 26 3.85 -6.43 20.74
N SER A 27 2.86 -5.55 20.96
CA SER A 27 1.87 -5.69 22.04
C SER A 27 0.95 -6.91 21.86
N ALA A 28 0.74 -7.35 20.63
CA ALA A 28 -0.04 -8.55 20.33
C ALA A 28 0.78 -9.86 20.48
N GLY A 29 2.01 -9.79 21.03
CA GLY A 29 2.88 -10.94 21.23
C GLY A 29 3.36 -11.60 19.94
N TYR A 30 3.29 -10.89 18.81
CA TYR A 30 3.62 -11.45 17.51
C TYR A 30 5.03 -11.08 17.07
N SER A 31 5.89 -12.09 16.95
CA SER A 31 7.26 -11.96 16.47
C SER A 31 7.40 -12.66 15.11
N PRO A 32 7.25 -11.94 13.98
CA PRO A 32 7.40 -12.55 12.67
C PRO A 32 8.82 -13.05 12.44
N GLU A 33 8.96 -14.16 11.73
CA GLU A 33 10.25 -14.74 11.32
C GLU A 33 10.66 -14.24 9.93
N VAL A 34 9.69 -13.84 9.11
CA VAL A 34 9.89 -13.22 7.79
C VAL A 34 8.83 -12.15 7.55
N ILE A 35 9.27 -11.03 6.96
CA ILE A 35 8.40 -9.93 6.53
C ILE A 35 8.26 -10.01 5.01
N VAL A 36 7.03 -10.09 4.51
CA VAL A 36 6.73 -10.16 3.08
C VAL A 36 6.07 -8.86 2.63
N GLY A 37 6.79 -8.04 1.86
CA GLY A 37 6.25 -6.84 1.22
C GLY A 37 5.48 -7.19 -0.06
N VAL A 38 4.22 -6.75 -0.16
CA VAL A 38 3.42 -6.92 -1.38
C VAL A 38 3.77 -5.80 -2.37
N SER A 39 4.49 -6.16 -3.44
CA SER A 39 4.94 -5.21 -4.45
C SER A 39 3.78 -4.59 -5.23
N ARG A 40 3.83 -3.29 -5.56
CA ARG A 40 4.93 -2.34 -5.26
C ARG A 40 4.72 -1.55 -3.96
N GLY A 41 3.46 -1.28 -3.60
CA GLY A 41 3.09 -0.40 -2.49
C GLY A 41 3.60 -0.85 -1.13
N GLY A 42 3.65 -2.16 -0.89
CA GLY A 42 4.17 -2.75 0.33
C GLY A 42 5.68 -2.69 0.51
N TRP A 43 6.47 -2.28 -0.50
CA TRP A 43 7.95 -2.27 -0.37
C TRP A 43 8.48 -1.26 0.65
N PRO A 44 8.18 0.04 0.55
CA PRO A 44 8.63 1.00 1.56
C PRO A 44 8.19 0.64 2.99
N PRO A 45 6.91 0.31 3.27
CA PRO A 45 6.52 -0.04 4.62
C PRO A 45 7.13 -1.38 5.08
N ALA A 46 7.33 -2.37 4.20
CA ALA A 46 8.01 -3.61 4.59
C ALA A 46 9.47 -3.35 5.01
N ARG A 47 10.19 -2.47 4.28
CA ARG A 47 11.55 -2.08 4.68
C ARG A 47 11.55 -1.37 6.03
N VAL A 48 10.68 -0.39 6.25
CA VAL A 48 10.59 0.32 7.54
C VAL A 48 10.22 -0.65 8.67
N MET A 49 9.30 -1.60 8.43
CA MET A 49 8.92 -2.59 9.45
C MET A 49 10.06 -3.55 9.81
N SER A 50 10.92 -3.90 8.85
CA SER A 50 12.13 -4.67 9.10
C SER A 50 13.08 -3.96 10.08
N ASP A 51 13.18 -2.63 9.99
CA ASP A 51 13.94 -1.83 10.95
C ASP A 51 13.26 -1.78 12.33
N LEU A 52 11.99 -1.39 12.39
CA LEU A 52 11.25 -1.19 13.65
C LEU A 52 11.01 -2.48 14.45
N LEU A 53 10.99 -3.63 13.77
CA LEU A 53 10.90 -4.95 14.40
C LEU A 53 12.26 -5.65 14.54
N GLU A 54 13.35 -5.00 14.12
CA GLU A 54 14.71 -5.54 14.17
C GLU A 54 14.81 -6.92 13.49
N ASN A 55 14.08 -7.10 12.39
CA ASN A 55 14.01 -8.34 11.64
C ASN A 55 14.65 -8.16 10.25
N PRO A 56 15.81 -8.78 9.97
CA PRO A 56 16.50 -8.66 8.69
C PRO A 56 15.91 -9.52 7.57
N ASN A 57 15.02 -10.47 7.88
CA ASN A 57 14.45 -11.42 6.92
C ASN A 57 13.31 -10.78 6.13
N LEU A 58 13.68 -10.08 5.06
CA LEU A 58 12.74 -9.44 4.14
C LEU A 58 12.54 -10.27 2.87
N ALA A 59 11.30 -10.42 2.45
CA ALA A 59 10.90 -11.09 1.22
C ALA A 59 9.92 -10.22 0.43
N ASN A 60 9.82 -10.49 -0.86
CA ASN A 60 8.93 -9.80 -1.78
C ASN A 60 7.91 -10.78 -2.36
N MET A 61 6.73 -10.26 -2.74
CA MET A 61 5.80 -10.95 -3.62
C MET A 61 5.04 -9.92 -4.47
N LYS A 62 4.72 -10.23 -5.73
CA LYS A 62 3.99 -9.30 -6.62
C LYS A 62 2.59 -9.82 -6.95
N VAL A 63 1.58 -8.98 -6.73
CA VAL A 63 0.18 -9.25 -7.09
C VAL A 63 -0.31 -8.19 -8.06
N GLU A 64 -0.80 -8.62 -9.21
CA GLU A 64 -1.31 -7.74 -10.26
C GLU A 64 -2.76 -8.06 -10.58
N PHE A 65 -3.54 -7.04 -10.91
CA PHE A 65 -4.93 -7.20 -11.34
C PHE A 65 -4.98 -7.38 -12.86
N TYR A 66 -5.35 -8.56 -13.31
CA TYR A 66 -5.50 -8.86 -14.74
C TYR A 66 -6.96 -8.75 -15.18
N LYS A 67 -7.16 -8.17 -16.37
CA LYS A 67 -8.41 -8.33 -17.14
C LYS A 67 -8.22 -9.54 -18.05
N ASN A 68 -9.05 -10.56 -17.88
CA ASN A 68 -9.15 -11.62 -18.89
C ASN A 68 -9.99 -11.10 -20.07
N ILE A 69 -9.63 -11.49 -21.30
CA ILE A 69 -10.42 -11.19 -22.49
C ILE A 69 -11.84 -11.74 -22.28
N GLY A 70 -12.87 -10.91 -22.45
CA GLY A 70 -14.27 -11.27 -22.22
C GLY A 70 -14.76 -11.19 -20.76
N VAL A 71 -13.93 -10.76 -19.80
CA VAL A 71 -14.34 -10.61 -18.39
C VAL A 71 -14.24 -9.15 -17.95
N THR A 72 -15.36 -8.59 -17.50
CA THR A 72 -15.43 -7.20 -17.00
C THR A 72 -14.69 -7.00 -15.67
N ALA A 73 -14.57 -8.05 -14.87
CA ALA A 73 -13.97 -8.01 -13.54
C ALA A 73 -12.48 -8.37 -13.53
N GLN A 74 -11.66 -7.48 -12.96
CA GLN A 74 -10.24 -7.74 -12.73
C GLN A 74 -10.06 -8.75 -11.58
N ARG A 75 -9.22 -9.79 -11.79
CA ARG A 75 -8.86 -10.73 -10.73
C ARG A 75 -7.39 -10.54 -10.33
N PRO A 76 -7.06 -10.51 -9.02
CA PRO A 76 -5.68 -10.49 -8.59
C PRO A 76 -4.99 -11.82 -8.93
N LYS A 77 -3.81 -11.73 -9.53
CA LYS A 77 -2.93 -12.84 -9.88
C LYS A 77 -1.56 -12.58 -9.28
N ILE A 78 -0.97 -13.62 -8.70
CA ILE A 78 0.43 -13.58 -8.27
C ILE A 78 1.28 -13.73 -9.52
N THR A 79 2.08 -12.71 -9.82
CA THR A 79 3.01 -12.71 -10.97
C THR A 79 4.45 -12.93 -10.56
N GLN A 80 4.79 -12.64 -9.31
CA GLN A 80 6.03 -13.05 -8.70
C GLN A 80 5.69 -13.73 -7.36
N PRO A 81 5.97 -15.03 -7.20
CA PRO A 81 5.75 -15.72 -5.94
C PRO A 81 6.68 -15.16 -4.85
N VAL A 82 6.44 -15.56 -3.60
CA VAL A 82 7.30 -15.15 -2.47
C VAL A 82 8.76 -15.51 -2.74
N THR A 83 9.67 -14.54 -2.55
CA THR A 83 11.10 -14.68 -2.88
C THR A 83 11.92 -15.39 -1.80
N SER A 84 11.31 -15.83 -0.72
CA SER A 84 11.97 -16.51 0.40
C SER A 84 11.14 -17.69 0.88
N GLU A 85 11.78 -18.63 1.58
CA GLU A 85 11.11 -19.78 2.17
C GLU A 85 10.26 -19.36 3.38
N VAL A 86 9.00 -19.79 3.37
CA VAL A 86 8.01 -19.47 4.42
C VAL A 86 7.49 -20.70 5.16
N VAL A 87 7.92 -21.90 4.80
CA VAL A 87 7.47 -23.17 5.40
C VAL A 87 7.73 -23.14 6.91
N GLY A 88 6.70 -23.42 7.70
CA GLY A 88 6.78 -23.48 9.17
C GLY A 88 6.97 -22.12 9.86
N LYS A 89 7.05 -21.00 9.14
CA LYS A 89 7.38 -19.67 9.71
C LYS A 89 6.14 -18.84 10.05
N ARG A 90 6.28 -17.93 11.01
CA ARG A 90 5.37 -16.78 11.22
C ARG A 90 5.68 -15.68 10.22
N VAL A 91 4.72 -15.33 9.37
CA VAL A 91 4.88 -14.38 8.26
C VAL A 91 4.09 -13.10 8.52
N LEU A 92 4.77 -11.95 8.53
CA LEU A 92 4.11 -10.65 8.49
C LEU A 92 4.01 -10.16 7.04
N VAL A 93 2.81 -10.12 6.50
CA VAL A 93 2.53 -9.50 5.20
C VAL A 93 2.34 -8.00 5.40
N VAL A 94 3.07 -7.19 4.63
CA VAL A 94 3.01 -5.73 4.70
C VAL A 94 2.59 -5.16 3.34
N ASP A 95 1.59 -4.29 3.36
CA ASP A 95 1.10 -3.54 2.19
C ASP A 95 0.75 -2.11 2.61
N ASP A 96 0.63 -1.18 1.67
CA ASP A 96 0.33 0.21 2.03
C ASP A 96 -1.15 0.45 2.33
N VAL A 97 -2.05 -0.16 1.56
CA VAL A 97 -3.50 0.00 1.73
C VAL A 97 -4.27 -1.30 1.53
N THR A 98 -5.19 -1.56 2.45
CA THR A 98 -6.25 -2.55 2.23
C THR A 98 -7.46 -1.87 1.57
N ASP A 99 -7.45 -1.80 0.24
CA ASP A 99 -8.58 -1.23 -0.54
C ASP A 99 -9.74 -2.22 -0.67
N SER A 100 -9.87 -2.92 -1.80
CA SER A 100 -10.87 -3.98 -1.93
C SER A 100 -10.58 -5.19 -1.04
N GLY A 101 -9.30 -5.43 -0.72
CA GLY A 101 -8.84 -6.58 0.06
C GLY A 101 -8.58 -7.84 -0.76
N HIS A 102 -8.84 -7.82 -2.07
CA HIS A 102 -8.68 -9.01 -2.92
C HIS A 102 -7.22 -9.46 -3.06
N SER A 103 -6.25 -8.54 -3.18
CA SER A 103 -4.82 -8.86 -3.28
C SER A 103 -4.31 -9.56 -2.01
N LEU A 104 -4.65 -9.00 -0.84
CA LEU A 104 -4.27 -9.57 0.45
C LEU A 104 -4.89 -10.94 0.68
N ARG A 105 -6.14 -11.15 0.27
CA ARG A 105 -6.79 -12.46 0.34
C ARG A 105 -6.07 -13.51 -0.50
N VAL A 106 -5.63 -13.18 -1.72
CA VAL A 106 -4.85 -14.10 -2.56
C VAL A 106 -3.46 -14.34 -1.99
N THR A 107 -2.83 -13.29 -1.44
CA THR A 107 -1.53 -13.35 -0.78
C THR A 107 -1.53 -14.34 0.39
N VAL A 108 -2.45 -14.17 1.34
CA VAL A 108 -2.56 -15.05 2.51
C VAL A 108 -2.82 -16.49 2.08
N LYS A 109 -3.73 -16.71 1.12
CA LYS A 109 -4.00 -18.05 0.58
C LYS A 109 -2.76 -18.69 -0.05
N HIS A 110 -1.95 -17.93 -0.77
CA HIS A 110 -0.72 -18.44 -1.37
C HIS A 110 0.32 -18.83 -0.32
N LEU A 111 0.56 -17.95 0.66
CA LEU A 111 1.52 -18.21 1.75
C LEU A 111 1.10 -19.40 2.62
N ALA A 112 -0.21 -19.55 2.89
CA ALA A 112 -0.74 -20.71 3.61
C ALA A 112 -0.49 -22.02 2.83
N ARG A 113 -0.72 -22.02 1.52
CA ARG A 113 -0.41 -23.17 0.64
C ARG A 113 1.08 -23.48 0.56
N LYS A 114 1.94 -22.48 0.75
CA LYS A 114 3.40 -22.64 0.86
C LYS A 114 3.85 -23.11 2.24
N GLY A 115 2.93 -23.39 3.17
CA GLY A 115 3.24 -23.98 4.47
C GLY A 115 3.57 -22.99 5.59
N ALA A 116 3.24 -21.70 5.45
CA ALA A 116 3.40 -20.74 6.55
C ALA A 116 2.57 -21.15 7.78
N ARG A 117 3.19 -21.09 8.97
CA ARG A 117 2.59 -21.52 10.25
C ARG A 117 1.53 -20.55 10.77
N GLU A 118 1.83 -19.26 10.70
CA GLU A 118 0.91 -18.18 11.09
C GLU A 118 1.15 -16.99 10.17
N ILE A 119 0.08 -16.38 9.66
CA ILE A 119 0.19 -15.21 8.77
C ILE A 119 -0.59 -14.07 9.40
N ARG A 120 0.07 -12.93 9.60
CA ARG A 120 -0.60 -11.67 9.94
C ARG A 120 -0.39 -10.64 8.85
N VAL A 121 -1.36 -9.76 8.68
CA VAL A 121 -1.34 -8.68 7.70
C VAL A 121 -1.33 -7.33 8.40
N CYS A 122 -0.46 -6.44 7.93
CA CYS A 122 -0.29 -5.08 8.43
C CYS A 122 -0.37 -4.09 7.26
N THR A 123 -1.24 -3.08 7.37
CA THR A 123 -1.33 -2.00 6.37
C THR A 123 -1.44 -0.61 6.99
N LEU A 124 -0.98 0.44 6.29
CA LEU A 124 -1.11 1.81 6.80
C LEU A 124 -2.59 2.22 6.87
N TYR A 125 -3.33 1.96 5.79
CA TYR A 125 -4.74 2.35 5.67
C TYR A 125 -5.67 1.17 5.39
N LEU A 126 -6.83 1.17 6.04
CA LEU A 126 -7.97 0.30 5.73
C LEU A 126 -9.12 1.10 5.12
N LYS A 127 -9.66 0.63 3.99
CA LYS A 127 -10.89 1.19 3.40
C LYS A 127 -12.14 0.55 4.00
N PRO A 128 -13.21 1.33 4.28
CA PRO A 128 -14.46 0.80 4.82
C PRO A 128 -15.12 -0.29 3.97
N LYS A 129 -14.96 -0.23 2.64
CA LYS A 129 -15.55 -1.18 1.67
C LYS A 129 -14.76 -2.49 1.53
N SER A 130 -13.66 -2.66 2.26
CA SER A 130 -12.78 -3.81 2.07
C SER A 130 -13.45 -5.11 2.51
N ILE A 131 -13.28 -6.16 1.72
CA ILE A 131 -13.73 -7.51 2.08
C ILE A 131 -12.71 -8.26 2.96
N PHE A 132 -11.56 -7.65 3.20
CA PHE A 132 -10.47 -8.23 3.98
C PHE A 132 -10.08 -7.26 5.09
N LYS A 133 -10.07 -7.74 6.34
CA LYS A 133 -9.62 -6.94 7.49
C LYS A 133 -8.20 -7.38 7.87
N PRO A 134 -7.18 -6.50 7.77
CA PRO A 134 -5.84 -6.81 8.23
C PRO A 134 -5.82 -6.97 9.76
N ASN A 135 -4.84 -7.73 10.28
CA ASN A 135 -4.64 -7.89 11.72
C ASN A 135 -4.25 -6.56 12.37
N HIS A 136 -3.47 -5.74 11.66
CA HIS A 136 -2.97 -4.45 12.11
C HIS A 136 -3.21 -3.39 11.04
N TYR A 137 -3.75 -2.23 11.42
CA TYR A 137 -3.83 -1.07 10.54
C TYR A 137 -3.73 0.24 11.35
N ALA A 138 -3.11 1.27 10.78
CA ALA A 138 -2.91 2.53 11.48
C ALA A 138 -4.15 3.43 11.41
N ARG A 139 -4.74 3.56 10.22
CA ARG A 139 -5.86 4.49 9.97
C ARG A 139 -6.96 3.86 9.12
N ARG A 140 -8.19 4.34 9.29
CA ARG A 140 -9.34 4.01 8.42
C ARG A 140 -9.75 5.25 7.64
N THR A 141 -9.91 5.14 6.32
CA THR A 141 -10.32 6.28 5.47
C THR A 141 -11.08 5.85 4.22
N ALA A 142 -12.05 6.63 3.79
CA ALA A 142 -12.70 6.47 2.49
C ALA A 142 -12.00 7.27 1.37
N LYS A 143 -11.14 8.23 1.72
CA LYS A 143 -10.43 9.10 0.77
C LYS A 143 -9.41 8.32 -0.06
N TRP A 144 -9.10 8.74 -1.28
CA TRP A 144 -7.97 8.17 -2.02
C TRP A 144 -6.65 8.57 -1.31
N VAL A 145 -5.79 7.59 -0.99
CA VAL A 145 -4.48 7.89 -0.36
C VAL A 145 -3.45 8.06 -1.47
N ILE A 146 -2.60 9.07 -1.36
CA ILE A 146 -1.47 9.29 -2.27
C ILE A 146 -0.20 9.16 -1.44
N PHE A 147 0.41 7.98 -1.46
CA PHE A 147 1.63 7.74 -0.68
C PHE A 147 2.85 8.46 -1.27
N PRO A 148 3.89 8.72 -0.46
CA PRO A 148 5.10 9.39 -0.94
C PRO A 148 5.78 8.71 -2.15
N TRP A 149 5.72 7.38 -2.24
CA TRP A 149 6.34 6.58 -3.31
C TRP A 149 5.54 6.50 -4.62
N GLU A 150 4.33 7.06 -4.69
CA GLU A 150 3.47 6.98 -5.88
C GLU A 150 2.95 8.34 -6.36
N ARG A 151 3.49 9.45 -5.85
CA ARG A 151 3.00 10.82 -6.12
C ARG A 151 2.98 11.16 -7.62
N LEU A 152 4.01 10.76 -8.37
CA LEU A 152 4.06 10.99 -9.82
C LEU A 152 2.96 10.22 -10.55
N GLU A 153 2.81 8.92 -10.24
CA GLU A 153 1.77 8.06 -10.81
C GLU A 153 0.37 8.62 -10.53
N ALA A 154 0.12 9.07 -9.30
CA ALA A 154 -1.14 9.70 -8.90
C ALA A 154 -1.41 11.00 -9.68
N ILE A 155 -0.40 11.87 -9.83
CA ILE A 155 -0.51 13.10 -10.61
C ILE A 155 -0.86 12.80 -12.07
N HIS A 156 -0.16 11.83 -12.69
CA HIS A 156 -0.44 11.42 -14.08
C HIS A 156 -1.86 10.87 -14.24
N LEU A 157 -2.32 10.03 -13.31
CA LEU A 157 -3.67 9.48 -13.33
C LEU A 157 -4.74 10.57 -13.21
N ILE A 158 -4.56 11.52 -12.28
CA ILE A 158 -5.50 12.64 -12.09
C ILE A 158 -5.52 13.52 -13.35
N LYS A 159 -4.35 13.83 -13.91
CA LYS A 159 -4.21 14.60 -15.16
C LYS A 159 -4.99 13.94 -16.31
N ARG A 160 -4.88 12.61 -16.47
CA ARG A 160 -5.64 11.84 -17.48
C ARG A 160 -7.15 11.89 -17.23
N ASN A 161 -7.59 11.74 -15.98
CA ASN A 161 -9.02 11.72 -15.63
C ASN A 161 -9.71 13.08 -15.81
N LEU A 162 -8.99 14.19 -15.67
CA LEU A 162 -9.54 15.54 -15.83
C LEU A 162 -9.82 15.92 -17.30
N LYS A 163 -9.56 15.04 -18.29
CA LYS A 163 -9.79 15.22 -19.74
C LYS A 163 -9.25 16.53 -20.34
N SER A 164 -8.41 17.25 -19.60
CA SER A 164 -7.94 18.59 -19.93
C SER A 164 -6.49 18.51 -20.35
N ALA A 165 -6.15 19.09 -21.49
CA ALA A 165 -4.77 19.24 -21.93
C ALA A 165 -3.92 19.88 -20.82
N GLY A 166 -3.13 19.06 -20.14
CA GLY A 166 -1.80 19.42 -19.68
C GLY A 166 -1.62 20.46 -18.57
N ASN A 167 -2.66 21.12 -18.02
CA ASN A 167 -2.37 22.22 -17.10
C ASN A 167 -2.21 21.73 -15.65
N THR A 168 -0.96 21.65 -15.18
CA THR A 168 -0.54 21.44 -13.79
C THR A 168 -1.39 22.22 -12.77
N ARG A 169 -1.89 23.40 -13.15
CA ARG A 169 -2.81 24.22 -12.34
C ARG A 169 -4.10 23.48 -11.95
N ALA A 170 -4.70 22.71 -12.86
CA ALA A 170 -5.91 21.95 -12.59
C ALA A 170 -5.66 20.83 -11.57
N VAL A 171 -4.51 20.15 -11.67
CA VAL A 171 -4.09 19.13 -10.69
C VAL A 171 -3.86 19.75 -9.32
N ILE A 172 -3.21 20.93 -9.26
CA ILE A 172 -3.03 21.67 -8.00
C ILE A 172 -4.38 22.00 -7.35
N GLN A 173 -5.37 22.39 -8.15
CA GLN A 173 -6.70 22.71 -7.64
C GLN A 173 -7.45 21.46 -7.16
N GLU A 174 -7.40 20.35 -7.91
CA GLU A 174 -8.02 19.06 -7.52
C GLU A 174 -7.41 18.49 -6.23
N LEU A 175 -6.10 18.70 -6.02
CA LEU A 175 -5.37 18.21 -4.85
C LEU A 175 -5.30 19.22 -3.69
N LYS A 176 -6.00 20.36 -3.80
CA LYS A 176 -6.04 21.37 -2.72
C LYS A 176 -6.58 20.75 -1.43
N GLY A 177 -5.84 20.88 -0.34
CA GLY A 177 -6.20 20.32 0.97
C GLY A 177 -5.96 18.81 1.12
N SER A 178 -5.33 18.15 0.14
CA SER A 178 -4.94 16.74 0.27
C SER A 178 -3.73 16.52 1.19
N GLY A 179 -2.89 17.54 1.38
CA GLY A 179 -1.56 17.44 1.99
C GLY A 179 -0.41 17.54 0.97
N LEU A 180 -0.71 17.43 -0.33
CA LEU A 180 0.30 17.56 -1.39
C LEU A 180 0.52 19.04 -1.78
N GLY A 181 1.76 19.53 -1.61
CA GLY A 181 2.11 20.91 -1.89
C GLY A 181 2.18 21.26 -3.39
N ALA A 182 1.71 22.45 -3.75
CA ALA A 182 1.70 22.92 -5.14
C ALA A 182 3.10 22.98 -5.78
N SER A 183 4.14 23.31 -5.00
CA SER A 183 5.53 23.32 -5.48
C SER A 183 6.00 21.93 -5.92
N LEU A 184 5.69 20.90 -5.11
CA LEU A 184 6.03 19.51 -5.43
C LEU A 184 5.30 19.03 -6.69
N ILE A 185 4.01 19.37 -6.83
CA ILE A 185 3.24 19.03 -8.03
C ILE A 185 3.88 19.65 -9.28
N ARG A 186 4.34 20.90 -9.23
CA ARG A 186 5.05 21.54 -10.35
C ARG A 186 6.36 20.85 -10.68
N LYS A 187 7.18 20.51 -9.67
CA LYS A 187 8.44 19.80 -9.85
C LYS A 187 8.23 18.44 -10.53
N LEU A 188 7.29 17.64 -10.03
CA LEU A 188 6.97 16.33 -10.61
C LEU A 188 6.40 16.44 -12.03
N SER A 189 5.55 17.42 -12.29
CA SER A 189 4.98 17.65 -13.63
C SER A 189 6.02 18.14 -14.65
N ALA A 190 7.16 18.66 -14.20
CA ALA A 190 8.23 19.11 -15.07
C ALA A 190 9.12 17.95 -15.57
N LEU A 191 9.00 16.74 -14.98
CA LEU A 191 9.69 15.54 -15.46
C LEU A 191 9.15 15.01 -16.79
N ASP A 192 7.95 15.47 -17.20
CA ASP A 192 7.34 15.13 -18.50
C ASP A 192 7.94 15.94 -19.68
N ARG A 193 8.96 16.77 -19.42
CA ARG A 193 9.59 17.67 -20.40
C ARG A 193 10.91 17.13 -20.94
#